data_AF-A0A6A6YPN5-F1
#
_entry.id   AF-A0A6A6YPN5-F1
#
_cell.length_a   1.000
_cell.length_b   1.000
_cell.length_c   1.000
_cell.angle_alpha   90.00
_cell.angle_beta   90.00
_cell.angle_gamma   90.00
#
_symmetry.space_group_name_H-M   'P 1'
#
loop_
_entity.id
_entity.type
_entity.pdbx_description
1 polymer ?
#
loop_
_entity_poly.entity_id
_entity_poly.type
_entity_poly.pdbx_seq_one_letter_code
_entity_poly.pdbx_strand_id
1 'polypeptide(L)'
;MDQISSQADALRYAIQSESSDFIINSIDVEWHTKMPREMIEIGLAVLDSRDIRGIEPGWNAENWMRKVYFYHFRIKEHGHLPNTFAHSEGFDWGTMVWLSKAEAKKALIQCFSWPVEDNESTDLSDGKELKLRPVLFLGHAVENNTAELKKALDLDLEAIGTIVKSVGTQVIAKLKGIRPRGRRVIGLKDLCYEHGISIQVLHNAGNDIAYTMFCALLMAAQEDKIFITPARRQEMEKFTDEVKAAGRALDPPSWGMTKFCARYNRDGHLEKGCRDRVRCKKCEAAGERKAKIFSHDTDRCKSQYYQRLIPQEN
;
A
#
# COMPACT_ATOMS: atom_id res chain seq x y z
N MET A 1 -12.81 -9.97 27.18
CA MET A 1 -12.63 -9.57 25.77
C MET A 1 -13.86 -8.89 25.17
N ASP A 2 -14.94 -8.64 25.95
CA ASP A 2 -16.23 -8.11 25.44
C ASP A 2 -16.42 -6.58 25.50
N GLN A 3 -15.37 -5.76 25.36
CA GLN A 3 -15.54 -4.29 25.42
C GLN A 3 -14.72 -3.46 24.41
N ILE A 4 -14.33 -4.03 23.27
CA ILE A 4 -13.87 -3.23 22.12
C ILE A 4 -15.09 -2.96 21.21
N SER A 5 -15.97 -2.05 21.62
CA SER A 5 -17.29 -1.89 20.96
C SER A 5 -17.23 -1.15 19.61
N SER A 6 -16.13 -0.45 19.30
CA SER A 6 -15.97 0.28 18.04
C SER A 6 -14.60 0.02 17.37
N GLN A 7 -14.54 0.17 16.04
CA GLN A 7 -13.27 0.04 15.29
C GLN A 7 -12.21 1.06 15.73
N ALA A 8 -12.64 2.22 16.24
CA ALA A 8 -11.74 3.22 16.81
C ALA A 8 -11.08 2.71 18.10
N ASP A 9 -11.84 2.04 18.96
CA ASP A 9 -11.31 1.48 20.21
C ASP A 9 -10.36 0.32 19.94
N ALA A 10 -10.61 -0.46 18.89
CA ALA A 10 -9.70 -1.53 18.47
C ALA A 10 -8.34 -0.97 18.05
N LEU A 11 -8.35 0.08 17.23
CA LEU A 11 -7.13 0.76 16.78
C LEU A 11 -6.40 1.40 17.97
N ARG A 12 -7.12 2.08 18.87
CA ARG A 12 -6.52 2.64 20.10
C ARG A 12 -5.92 1.58 20.99
N TYR A 13 -6.63 0.48 21.23
CA TYR A 13 -6.13 -0.63 22.03
C TYR A 13 -4.83 -1.20 21.45
N ALA A 14 -4.78 -1.43 20.14
CA ALA A 14 -3.59 -1.95 19.46
C ALA A 14 -2.38 -1.00 19.53
N ILE A 15 -2.60 0.32 19.61
CA ILE A 15 -1.56 1.35 19.57
C ILE A 15 -1.13 1.80 20.97
N GLN A 16 -2.05 1.86 21.94
CA GLN A 16 -1.85 2.51 23.24
C GLN A 16 -1.76 1.52 24.41
N SER A 17 -2.18 0.26 24.26
CA SER A 17 -2.07 -0.70 25.35
C SER A 17 -0.60 -1.04 25.63
N GLU A 18 -0.16 -0.94 26.89
CA GLU A 18 1.20 -1.33 27.27
C GLU A 18 1.50 -2.82 27.03
N SER A 19 0.46 -3.65 27.07
CA SER A 19 0.53 -5.07 26.72
C SER A 19 0.32 -5.35 25.23
N SER A 20 0.15 -4.32 24.39
CA SER A 20 -0.08 -4.52 22.95
C SER A 20 1.16 -5.13 22.29
N ASP A 21 0.95 -6.22 21.56
CA ASP A 21 1.97 -6.84 20.73
C ASP A 21 1.50 -7.00 19.28
N PHE A 22 0.84 -5.97 18.77
CA PHE A 22 0.20 -5.99 17.47
C PHE A 22 1.12 -5.52 16.36
N ILE A 23 0.95 -6.12 15.20
CA ILE A 23 1.37 -5.54 13.93
C ILE A 23 0.16 -4.85 13.30
N ILE A 24 0.27 -3.56 13.02
CA ILE A 24 -0.75 -2.82 12.28
C ILE A 24 -0.31 -2.78 10.82
N ASN A 25 -0.99 -3.56 9.98
CA ASN A 25 -0.74 -3.59 8.55
C ASN A 25 -1.87 -2.90 7.80
N SER A 26 -1.51 -2.16 6.77
CA SER A 26 -2.48 -1.53 5.86
C SER A 26 -2.04 -1.80 4.43
N ILE A 27 -2.97 -2.21 3.56
CA ILE A 27 -2.70 -2.41 2.13
C ILE A 27 -3.61 -1.52 1.30
N ASP A 28 -3.08 -0.97 0.21
CA ASP A 28 -3.83 -0.41 -0.90
C ASP A 28 -3.34 -1.02 -2.23
N VAL A 29 -4.22 -1.16 -3.22
CA VAL A 29 -3.87 -1.78 -4.51
C VAL A 29 -4.42 -0.97 -5.67
N GLU A 30 -3.61 -0.82 -6.72
CA GLU A 30 -4.01 -0.10 -7.93
C GLU A 30 -4.09 -1.03 -9.14
N TRP A 31 -5.04 -0.71 -10.01
CA TRP A 31 -5.45 -1.55 -11.13
C TRP A 31 -5.37 -0.80 -12.45
N HIS A 32 -5.00 -1.50 -13.51
CA HIS A 32 -5.08 -0.93 -14.83
C HIS A 32 -6.55 -0.68 -15.23
N THR A 33 -6.82 0.45 -15.86
CA THR A 33 -8.19 0.90 -16.16
C THR A 33 -8.87 0.12 -17.29
N LYS A 34 -8.08 -0.55 -18.14
CA LYS A 34 -8.57 -1.35 -19.27
C LYS A 34 -8.63 -2.83 -18.95
N MET A 35 -9.63 -3.52 -19.51
CA MET A 35 -9.78 -4.96 -19.36
C MET A 35 -8.52 -5.71 -19.82
N PRO A 36 -8.13 -6.80 -19.14
CA PRO A 36 -8.82 -7.48 -18.03
C PRO A 36 -8.70 -6.80 -16.64
N ARG A 37 -8.17 -5.58 -16.56
CA ARG A 37 -7.88 -4.83 -15.31
C ARG A 37 -6.88 -5.60 -14.47
N GLU A 38 -5.63 -5.55 -14.89
CA GLU A 38 -4.52 -6.19 -14.20
C GLU A 38 -4.05 -5.34 -13.01
N MET A 39 -3.65 -6.00 -11.91
CA MET A 39 -3.07 -5.33 -10.74
C MET A 39 -1.69 -4.79 -11.09
N ILE A 40 -1.47 -3.51 -10.88
CA ILE A 40 -0.24 -2.83 -11.32
C ILE A 40 0.63 -2.35 -10.15
N GLU A 41 0.01 -2.05 -8.99
CA GLU A 41 0.71 -1.54 -7.82
C GLU A 41 0.13 -2.12 -6.53
N ILE A 42 0.99 -2.21 -5.51
CA ILE A 42 0.60 -2.52 -4.13
C ILE A 42 1.31 -1.51 -3.22
N GLY A 43 0.55 -0.83 -2.37
CA GLY A 43 1.05 -0.07 -1.24
C GLY A 43 0.90 -0.89 0.03
N LEU A 44 1.94 -0.88 0.86
CA LEU A 44 1.91 -1.52 2.18
C LEU A 44 2.45 -0.53 3.23
N ALA A 45 1.72 -0.37 4.34
CA ALA A 45 2.21 0.30 5.52
C ALA A 45 2.25 -0.69 6.69
N VAL A 46 3.35 -0.68 7.44
CA VAL A 46 3.57 -1.55 8.61
C VAL A 46 3.95 -0.69 9.81
N LEU A 47 3.26 -0.90 10.92
CA LEU A 47 3.60 -0.30 12.21
C LEU A 47 3.62 -1.40 13.27
N ASP A 48 4.76 -1.56 13.92
CA ASP A 48 4.90 -2.41 15.09
C ASP A 48 4.44 -1.62 16.33
N SER A 49 3.47 -2.15 17.10
CA SER A 49 3.01 -1.48 18.31
C SER A 49 4.10 -1.32 19.37
N ARG A 50 5.16 -2.14 19.32
CA ARG A 50 6.33 -2.02 20.21
C ARG A 50 7.12 -0.75 19.96
N ASP A 51 7.20 -0.30 18.71
CA ASP A 51 8.01 0.87 18.30
C ASP A 51 7.46 2.21 18.82
N ILE A 52 6.20 2.20 19.25
CA ILE A 52 5.47 3.35 19.78
C ILE A 52 5.03 3.17 21.24
N ARG A 53 5.37 2.05 21.87
CA ARG A 53 5.01 1.78 23.26
C ARG A 53 5.68 2.79 24.19
N GLY A 54 4.88 3.43 25.04
CA GLY A 54 5.35 4.47 25.96
C GLY A 54 5.79 5.77 25.26
N ILE A 55 5.51 5.90 23.96
CA ILE A 55 5.78 7.13 23.20
C ILE A 55 4.47 7.90 23.10
N GLU A 56 4.45 9.14 23.57
CA GLU A 56 3.33 10.04 23.36
C GLU A 56 3.17 10.36 21.85
N PRO A 57 1.94 10.38 21.30
CA PRO A 57 1.72 10.59 19.87
C PRO A 57 2.33 11.89 19.34
N GLY A 58 2.35 12.93 20.16
CA GLY A 58 2.54 14.31 19.70
C GLY A 58 1.24 14.91 19.16
N TRP A 59 1.27 16.20 18.84
CA TRP A 59 0.06 16.98 18.51
C TRP A 59 -0.63 16.54 17.21
N ASN A 60 0.18 16.09 16.25
CA ASN A 60 -0.18 15.57 14.94
C ASN A 60 0.10 14.06 14.83
N ALA A 61 0.17 13.33 15.94
CA ALA A 61 0.60 11.93 15.99
C ALA A 61 1.97 11.67 15.32
N GLU A 62 2.80 12.72 15.23
CA GLU A 62 4.08 12.73 14.52
C GLU A 62 5.06 11.67 15.05
N ASN A 63 5.07 11.45 16.36
CA ASN A 63 6.01 10.52 16.98
C ASN A 63 5.67 9.07 16.61
N TRP A 64 4.37 8.76 16.47
CA TRP A 64 3.92 7.45 16.01
C TRP A 64 4.10 7.28 14.51
N MET A 65 3.73 8.29 13.72
CA MET A 65 3.86 8.24 12.26
C MET A 65 5.31 8.04 11.79
N ARG A 66 6.31 8.55 12.53
CA ARG A 66 7.74 8.31 12.26
C ARG A 66 8.18 6.86 12.42
N LYS A 67 7.37 6.02 13.07
CA LYS A 67 7.63 4.59 13.29
C LYS A 67 6.98 3.69 12.25
N VAL A 68 6.26 4.27 11.29
CA VAL A 68 5.62 3.50 10.22
C VAL A 68 6.60 3.28 9.08
N TYR A 69 6.69 2.03 8.60
CA TYR A 69 7.38 1.69 7.37
C TYR A 69 6.39 1.69 6.20
N PHE A 70 6.75 2.40 5.13
CA PHE A 70 5.96 2.48 3.91
C PHE A 70 6.68 1.80 2.76
N TYR A 71 5.95 0.98 2.01
CA TYR A 71 6.44 0.26 0.86
C TYR A 71 5.54 0.48 -0.35
N HIS A 72 6.15 0.56 -1.53
CA HIS A 72 5.46 0.64 -2.80
C HIS A 72 6.03 -0.38 -3.77
N PHE A 73 5.18 -1.30 -4.22
CA PHE A 73 5.55 -2.38 -5.11
C PHE A 73 4.92 -2.17 -6.48
N ARG A 74 5.75 -2.21 -7.53
CA ARG A 74 5.30 -2.31 -8.92
C ARG A 74 5.38 -3.75 -9.41
N ILE A 75 4.29 -4.23 -10.01
CA ILE A 75 4.19 -5.63 -10.45
C ILE A 75 4.90 -5.82 -11.79
N LYS A 76 5.97 -6.61 -11.81
CA LYS A 76 6.84 -6.85 -12.99
C LYS A 76 6.04 -7.34 -14.19
N GLU A 77 5.13 -8.29 -14.00
CA GLU A 77 4.29 -8.89 -15.05
C GLU A 77 3.47 -7.82 -15.77
N HIS A 78 3.07 -6.76 -15.06
CA HIS A 78 2.21 -5.69 -15.58
C HIS A 78 2.91 -4.34 -15.65
N GLY A 79 4.24 -4.31 -15.50
CA GLY A 79 5.00 -3.06 -15.45
C GLY A 79 4.88 -2.17 -16.68
N HIS A 80 4.61 -2.77 -17.83
CA HIS A 80 4.35 -2.09 -19.09
C HIS A 80 2.99 -1.38 -19.11
N LEU A 81 2.07 -1.68 -18.20
CA LEU A 81 0.77 -1.03 -18.10
C LEU A 81 0.90 0.24 -17.24
N PRO A 82 0.52 1.41 -17.80
CA PRO A 82 0.56 2.64 -17.04
C PRO A 82 -0.55 2.67 -16.00
N ASN A 83 -0.27 3.32 -14.88
CA ASN A 83 -1.31 3.90 -14.06
C ASN A 83 -1.85 5.14 -14.77
N THR A 84 -3.17 5.22 -14.93
CA THR A 84 -3.82 6.30 -15.69
C THR A 84 -3.98 7.57 -14.86
N PHE A 85 -3.97 7.45 -13.53
CA PHE A 85 -4.35 8.53 -12.62
C PHE A 85 -3.15 9.11 -11.87
N ALA A 86 -2.02 8.39 -11.83
CA ALA A 86 -0.81 8.84 -11.15
C ALA A 86 0.46 8.39 -11.89
N HIS A 87 1.57 9.03 -11.56
CA HIS A 87 2.89 8.51 -11.89
C HIS A 87 3.24 7.36 -10.95
N SER A 88 3.30 6.15 -11.50
CA SER A 88 3.64 4.91 -10.79
C SER A 88 5.03 4.90 -10.14
N GLU A 89 5.90 5.82 -10.49
CA GLU A 89 7.25 5.96 -9.89
C GLU A 89 7.33 7.12 -8.88
N GLY A 90 6.24 7.88 -8.70
CA GLY A 90 6.15 9.03 -7.81
C GLY A 90 5.83 8.66 -6.36
N PHE A 91 6.52 7.66 -5.81
CA PHE A 91 6.36 7.28 -4.41
C PHE A 91 7.15 8.23 -3.50
N ASP A 92 6.46 8.89 -2.58
CA ASP A 92 7.03 9.98 -1.79
C ASP A 92 7.75 9.53 -0.53
N TRP A 93 7.45 8.33 -0.03
CA TRP A 93 7.74 7.89 1.34
C TRP A 93 8.89 6.89 1.43
N GLY A 94 9.59 6.66 0.32
CA GLY A 94 10.69 5.71 0.25
C GLY A 94 11.08 5.38 -1.18
N THR A 95 11.64 4.19 -1.37
CA THR A 95 12.01 3.71 -2.71
C THR A 95 10.98 2.71 -3.22
N MET A 96 10.39 3.00 -4.38
CA MET A 96 9.56 2.02 -5.10
C MET A 96 10.43 0.87 -5.61
N VAL A 97 9.93 -0.35 -5.48
CA VAL A 97 10.60 -1.56 -5.96
C VAL A 97 9.71 -2.39 -6.88
N TRP A 98 10.34 -3.09 -7.79
CA TRP A 98 9.72 -4.02 -8.74
C TRP A 98 9.72 -5.44 -8.18
N LEU A 99 8.54 -6.03 -8.09
CA LEU A 99 8.34 -7.41 -7.65
C LEU A 99 7.53 -8.17 -8.69
N SER A 100 7.86 -9.43 -8.94
CA SER A 100 6.93 -10.37 -9.54
C SER A 100 5.73 -10.59 -8.63
N LYS A 101 4.63 -11.12 -9.15
CA LYS A 101 3.46 -11.51 -8.33
C LYS A 101 3.84 -12.49 -7.22
N ALA A 102 4.75 -13.41 -7.51
CA ALA A 102 5.24 -14.39 -6.53
C ALA A 102 6.06 -13.73 -5.41
N GLU A 103 6.96 -12.80 -5.77
CA GLU A 103 7.72 -12.02 -4.77
C GLU A 103 6.79 -11.14 -3.93
N ALA A 104 5.80 -10.50 -4.55
CA ALA A 104 4.81 -9.68 -3.85
C ALA A 104 3.99 -10.53 -2.86
N LYS A 105 3.52 -11.71 -3.27
CA LYS A 105 2.85 -12.68 -2.39
C LYS A 105 3.73 -13.05 -1.20
N LYS A 106 5.01 -13.36 -1.44
CA LYS A 106 5.97 -13.71 -0.37
C LYS A 106 6.20 -12.54 0.59
N ALA A 107 6.39 -11.32 0.08
CA ALA A 107 6.59 -10.13 0.90
C ALA A 107 5.37 -9.87 1.81
N LEU A 108 4.16 -9.96 1.25
CA LEU A 108 2.93 -9.82 2.03
C LEU A 108 2.78 -10.92 3.08
N ILE A 109 3.02 -12.20 2.75
CA ILE A 109 2.99 -13.28 3.75
C ILE A 109 3.96 -13.00 4.90
N GLN A 110 5.18 -12.56 4.60
CA GLN A 110 6.17 -12.20 5.61
C GLN A 110 5.67 -11.07 6.52
N CYS A 111 5.09 -10.02 5.95
CA CYS A 111 4.55 -8.91 6.72
C CYS A 111 3.32 -9.28 7.57
N PHE A 112 2.61 -10.37 7.25
CA PHE A 112 1.45 -10.84 8.01
C PHE A 112 1.78 -12.03 8.93
N SER A 113 3.03 -12.49 8.98
CA SER A 113 3.47 -13.67 9.74
C SER A 113 4.67 -13.37 10.64
N TRP A 114 4.60 -12.26 11.39
CA TRP A 114 5.67 -11.91 12.33
C TRP A 114 5.67 -12.87 13.52
N PRO A 115 6.83 -13.46 13.88
CA PRO A 115 6.91 -14.31 15.06
C PRO A 115 6.74 -13.50 16.35
N VAL A 116 6.15 -14.11 17.36
CA VAL A 116 6.29 -13.64 18.74
C VAL A 116 7.75 -13.86 19.13
N GLU A 117 8.40 -12.83 19.66
CA GLU A 117 9.72 -12.97 20.25
C GLU A 117 9.56 -13.64 21.61
N ASP A 118 9.46 -14.97 21.62
CA ASP A 118 9.53 -15.73 22.86
C ASP A 118 11.02 -15.90 23.20
N ASN A 119 11.47 -15.27 24.29
CA ASN A 119 12.81 -15.50 24.89
C ASN A 119 12.99 -16.96 25.38
N GLU A 120 11.95 -17.80 25.26
CA GLU A 120 11.93 -19.20 25.67
C GLU A 120 11.52 -20.10 24.50
N SER A 121 12.45 -20.33 23.56
CA SER A 121 12.58 -21.53 22.70
C SER A 121 13.10 -21.12 21.32
N THR A 122 14.42 -21.10 21.18
CA THR A 122 15.09 -21.13 19.87
C THR A 122 15.24 -22.57 19.33
N ASP A 123 14.64 -23.55 20.00
CA ASP A 123 14.65 -24.94 19.57
C ASP A 123 13.44 -25.23 18.66
N LEU A 124 13.66 -25.01 17.36
CA LEU A 124 12.78 -25.47 16.28
C LEU A 124 12.77 -27.02 16.14
N SER A 125 13.50 -27.74 16.99
CA SER A 125 13.65 -29.20 17.00
C SER A 125 12.46 -29.94 17.61
N ASP A 126 11.61 -29.28 18.40
CA ASP A 126 10.53 -29.93 19.16
C ASP A 126 9.14 -29.91 18.48
N GLY A 127 9.06 -29.51 17.21
CA GLY A 127 7.77 -29.48 16.49
C GLY A 127 6.73 -28.51 17.08
N LYS A 128 7.16 -27.56 17.93
CA LYS A 128 6.31 -26.45 18.37
C LYS A 128 6.00 -25.54 17.19
N GLU A 129 4.71 -25.28 16.97
CA GLU A 129 4.25 -24.30 15.98
C GLU A 129 4.80 -22.91 16.35
N LEU A 130 5.39 -22.23 15.36
CA LEU A 130 5.85 -20.85 15.51
C LEU A 130 4.65 -19.97 15.85
N LYS A 131 4.63 -19.41 17.06
CA LYS A 131 3.57 -18.49 17.47
C LYS A 131 3.71 -17.18 16.72
N LEU A 132 2.67 -16.77 16.00
CA LEU A 132 2.64 -15.52 15.25
C LEU A 132 1.96 -14.40 16.04
N ARG A 133 2.37 -13.17 15.78
CA ARG A 133 1.82 -11.96 16.39
C ARG A 133 0.44 -11.64 15.79
N PRO A 134 -0.49 -11.10 16.60
CA PRO A 134 -1.78 -10.65 16.10
C PRO A 134 -1.61 -9.45 15.16
N VAL A 135 -2.31 -9.48 14.03
CA VAL A 135 -2.37 -8.39 13.05
C VAL A 135 -3.69 -7.65 13.19
N LEU A 136 -3.62 -6.33 13.28
CA LEU A 136 -4.75 -5.44 13.05
C LEU A 136 -4.66 -4.92 11.61
N PHE A 137 -5.62 -5.31 10.77
CA PHE A 137 -5.65 -4.92 9.37
C PHE A 137 -6.41 -3.60 9.20
N LEU A 138 -5.70 -2.58 8.76
CA LEU A 138 -6.20 -1.24 8.51
C LEU A 138 -6.43 -1.04 7.01
N GLY A 139 -7.40 -0.21 6.66
CA GLY A 139 -7.57 0.25 5.28
C GLY A 139 -8.53 1.42 5.16
N HIS A 140 -8.58 2.04 3.98
CA HIS A 140 -9.61 3.03 3.69
C HIS A 140 -10.95 2.37 3.32
N ALA A 141 -10.90 1.30 2.53
CA ALA A 141 -12.03 0.43 2.19
C ALA A 141 -11.61 -1.05 2.35
N VAL A 142 -11.57 -1.53 3.59
CA VAL A 142 -10.90 -2.79 3.99
C VAL A 142 -11.42 -4.03 3.26
N GLU A 143 -12.74 -4.15 3.08
CA GLU A 143 -13.39 -5.34 2.51
C GLU A 143 -13.01 -5.59 1.04
N ASN A 144 -12.64 -4.54 0.29
CA ASN A 144 -12.25 -4.71 -1.11
C ASN A 144 -10.84 -5.30 -1.23
N ASN A 145 -9.92 -4.96 -0.32
CA ASN A 145 -8.50 -5.23 -0.55
C ASN A 145 -8.12 -6.72 -0.39
N THR A 146 -8.72 -7.45 0.55
CA THR A 146 -8.42 -8.89 0.74
C THR A 146 -8.91 -9.74 -0.43
N ALA A 147 -10.12 -9.48 -0.92
CA ALA A 147 -10.69 -10.16 -2.09
C ALA A 147 -9.87 -9.90 -3.36
N GLU A 148 -9.42 -8.66 -3.54
CA GLU A 148 -8.59 -8.25 -4.68
C GLU A 148 -7.19 -8.92 -4.66
N LEU A 149 -6.56 -9.07 -3.49
CA LEU A 149 -5.30 -9.81 -3.35
C LEU A 149 -5.48 -11.31 -3.66
N LYS A 150 -6.56 -11.92 -3.19
CA LYS A 150 -6.89 -13.33 -3.50
C LYS A 150 -7.03 -13.54 -4.99
N LYS A 151 -7.73 -12.62 -5.68
CA LYS A 151 -7.92 -12.68 -7.13
C LYS A 151 -6.62 -12.46 -7.92
N ALA A 152 -5.80 -11.48 -7.54
CA ALA A 152 -4.64 -11.09 -8.34
C ALA A 152 -3.38 -11.94 -8.10
N LEU A 153 -3.19 -12.38 -6.85
CA LEU A 153 -1.98 -13.02 -6.35
C LEU A 153 -2.21 -14.43 -5.81
N ASP A 154 -3.47 -14.91 -5.80
CA ASP A 154 -3.84 -16.16 -5.12
C ASP A 154 -3.45 -16.12 -3.63
N LEU A 155 -3.56 -14.94 -3.01
CA LEU A 155 -3.21 -14.72 -1.60
C LEU A 155 -4.47 -14.51 -0.76
N ASP A 156 -4.80 -15.52 0.03
CA ASP A 156 -5.83 -15.42 1.05
C ASP A 156 -5.19 -14.99 2.38
N LEU A 157 -5.30 -13.70 2.72
CA LEU A 157 -4.74 -13.17 3.96
C LEU A 157 -5.46 -13.71 5.20
N GLU A 158 -6.74 -14.08 5.10
CA GLU A 158 -7.49 -14.64 6.23
C GLU A 158 -7.01 -16.06 6.55
N ALA A 159 -6.62 -16.82 5.52
CA ALA A 159 -6.05 -18.15 5.68
C ALA A 159 -4.69 -18.18 6.41
N ILE A 160 -4.00 -17.04 6.53
CA ILE A 160 -2.78 -16.91 7.35
C ILE A 160 -3.12 -17.02 8.85
N GLY A 161 -4.34 -16.64 9.26
CA GLY A 161 -4.83 -16.79 10.64
C GLY A 161 -4.30 -15.76 11.64
N THR A 162 -3.58 -14.72 11.22
CA THR A 162 -3.02 -13.69 12.12
C THR A 162 -3.90 -12.45 12.27
N ILE A 163 -4.80 -12.18 11.32
CA ILE A 163 -5.67 -10.99 11.37
C ILE A 163 -6.76 -11.20 12.43
N VAL A 164 -6.65 -10.50 13.55
CA VAL A 164 -7.63 -10.59 14.66
C VAL A 164 -8.69 -9.50 14.60
N LYS A 165 -8.42 -8.41 13.87
CA LYS A 165 -9.38 -7.33 13.64
C LYS A 165 -9.08 -6.55 12.37
N SER A 166 -10.13 -6.24 11.64
CA SER A 166 -10.13 -5.30 10.51
C SER A 166 -10.75 -3.97 10.91
N VAL A 167 -10.10 -2.85 10.57
CA VAL A 167 -10.58 -1.49 10.86
C VAL A 167 -10.50 -0.60 9.62
N GLY A 168 -11.57 0.12 9.33
CA GLY A 168 -11.72 1.00 8.18
C GLY A 168 -11.71 2.46 8.57
N THR A 169 -10.85 3.28 7.95
CA THR A 169 -10.79 4.72 8.26
C THR A 169 -12.11 5.43 7.95
N GLN A 170 -12.89 4.96 6.97
CA GLN A 170 -14.24 5.49 6.70
C GLN A 170 -15.22 5.26 7.86
N VAL A 171 -15.11 4.12 8.54
CA VAL A 171 -15.95 3.78 9.70
C VAL A 171 -15.52 4.62 10.90
N ILE A 172 -14.21 4.71 11.17
CA ILE A 172 -13.66 5.52 12.25
C ILE A 172 -14.02 7.00 12.06
N ALA A 173 -13.89 7.53 10.84
CA ALA A 173 -14.26 8.90 10.51
C ALA A 173 -15.75 9.18 10.80
N LYS A 174 -16.63 8.27 10.40
CA LYS A 174 -18.07 8.38 10.68
C LYS A 174 -18.37 8.40 12.18
N LEU A 175 -17.70 7.54 12.97
CA LEU A 175 -17.85 7.49 14.43
C LEU A 175 -17.38 8.79 15.10
N LYS A 176 -16.38 9.47 14.53
CA LYS A 176 -15.88 10.78 14.99
C LYS A 176 -16.65 11.97 14.43
N GLY A 177 -17.76 11.74 13.72
CA GLY A 177 -18.55 12.81 13.13
C GLY A 177 -17.87 13.50 11.93
N ILE A 178 -16.78 12.95 11.41
CA ILE A 178 -16.14 13.40 10.17
C ILE A 178 -16.96 12.82 9.00
N ARG A 179 -17.76 13.68 8.36
CA ARG A 179 -18.72 13.25 7.32
C ARG A 179 -18.39 13.88 5.97
N PRO A 180 -18.57 13.13 4.86
CA PRO A 180 -18.45 13.71 3.53
C PRO A 180 -19.56 14.72 3.23
N ARG A 181 -19.29 15.64 2.31
CA ARG A 181 -20.32 16.50 1.73
C ARG A 181 -21.00 15.77 0.57
N GLY A 182 -22.28 15.42 0.72
CA GLY A 182 -23.10 14.87 -0.37
C GLY A 182 -22.76 13.43 -0.82
N ARG A 183 -21.98 12.67 -0.04
CA ARG A 183 -21.69 11.24 -0.29
C ARG A 183 -22.06 10.40 0.93
N ARG A 184 -22.13 9.07 0.76
CA ARG A 184 -22.40 8.13 1.88
C ARG A 184 -21.16 7.86 2.75
N VAL A 185 -19.99 7.78 2.13
CA VAL A 185 -18.70 7.52 2.79
C VAL A 185 -17.69 8.61 2.40
N ILE A 186 -16.76 8.92 3.29
CA ILE A 186 -15.70 9.90 3.05
C ILE A 186 -14.62 9.31 2.16
N GLY A 187 -14.18 10.04 1.13
CA GLY A 187 -13.04 9.64 0.32
C GLY A 187 -11.72 10.02 1.00
N LEU A 188 -10.63 9.35 0.65
CA LEU A 188 -9.31 9.58 1.26
C LEU A 188 -8.88 11.05 1.14
N LYS A 189 -9.12 11.66 -0.03
CA LYS A 189 -8.84 13.08 -0.24
C LYS A 189 -9.53 13.99 0.77
N ASP A 190 -10.83 13.77 0.96
CA ASP A 190 -11.65 14.57 1.86
C ASP A 190 -11.23 14.32 3.32
N LEU A 191 -10.88 13.07 3.66
CA LEU A 191 -10.40 12.71 5.00
C LEU A 191 -9.06 13.37 5.34
N CYS A 192 -8.09 13.34 4.43
CA CYS A 192 -6.82 14.05 4.61
C CYS A 192 -7.03 15.56 4.80
N TYR A 193 -7.95 16.16 4.03
CA TYR A 193 -8.27 17.59 4.15
C TYR A 193 -8.84 17.93 5.53
N GLU A 194 -9.75 17.11 6.06
CA GLU A 194 -10.31 17.27 7.41
C GLU A 194 -9.24 17.17 8.52
N HIS A 195 -8.12 16.51 8.23
CA HIS A 195 -6.97 16.39 9.12
C HIS A 195 -5.84 17.41 8.82
N GLY A 196 -6.03 18.29 7.84
CA GLY A 196 -5.02 19.29 7.46
C GLY A 196 -3.80 18.72 6.72
N ILE A 197 -3.90 17.50 6.20
CA ILE A 197 -2.84 16.86 5.42
C ILE A 197 -2.92 17.34 3.96
N SER A 198 -1.82 17.91 3.46
CA SER A 198 -1.68 18.31 2.06
C SER A 198 -1.30 17.10 1.19
N ILE A 199 -2.21 16.76 0.28
CA ILE A 199 -2.04 15.65 -0.66
C ILE A 199 -1.26 16.15 -1.88
N GLN A 200 -0.24 15.39 -2.29
CA GLN A 200 0.52 15.66 -3.52
C GLN A 200 0.05 14.77 -4.67
N VAL A 201 0.04 13.45 -4.47
CA VAL A 201 -0.33 12.46 -5.50
C VAL A 201 -1.24 11.40 -4.89
N LEU A 202 -2.50 11.32 -5.36
CA LEU A 202 -3.40 10.19 -5.13
C LEU A 202 -3.35 9.23 -6.29
N HIS A 203 -3.90 8.04 -6.10
CA HIS A 203 -3.91 6.93 -7.05
C HIS A 203 -2.52 6.34 -7.28
N ASN A 204 -1.60 6.55 -6.35
CA ASN A 204 -0.36 5.80 -6.22
C ASN A 204 -0.50 4.99 -4.94
N ALA A 205 -0.54 3.66 -5.05
CA ALA A 205 -0.90 2.80 -3.93
C ALA A 205 0.00 3.03 -2.69
N GLY A 206 1.29 3.29 -2.90
CA GLY A 206 2.24 3.60 -1.83
C GLY A 206 1.96 4.93 -1.13
N ASN A 207 1.56 5.96 -1.87
CA ASN A 207 1.19 7.25 -1.27
C ASN A 207 -0.17 7.16 -0.59
N ASP A 208 -1.15 6.49 -1.21
CA ASP A 208 -2.51 6.34 -0.68
C ASP A 208 -2.51 5.56 0.64
N ILE A 209 -1.66 4.54 0.76
CA ILE A 209 -1.53 3.80 2.01
C ILE A 209 -0.88 4.62 3.13
N ALA A 210 0.07 5.49 2.79
CA ALA A 210 0.68 6.41 3.75
C ALA A 210 -0.34 7.42 4.28
N TYR A 211 -1.10 8.04 3.38
CA TYR A 211 -2.18 8.94 3.76
C TYR A 211 -3.28 8.25 4.58
N THR A 212 -3.61 7.00 4.24
CA THR A 212 -4.56 6.19 5.00
C THR A 212 -4.07 5.96 6.43
N MET A 213 -2.80 5.55 6.60
CA MET A 213 -2.19 5.35 7.91
C MET A 213 -2.15 6.64 8.72
N PHE A 214 -1.77 7.76 8.10
CA PHE A 214 -1.72 9.06 8.78
C PHE A 214 -3.09 9.47 9.32
N CYS A 215 -4.15 9.35 8.51
CA CYS A 215 -5.51 9.64 8.96
C CYS A 215 -5.94 8.70 10.10
N ALA A 216 -5.58 7.42 10.03
CA ALA A 216 -5.91 6.46 11.08
C ALA A 216 -5.24 6.80 12.41
N LEU A 217 -3.93 7.11 12.40
CA LEU A 217 -3.17 7.47 13.59
C LEU A 217 -3.64 8.79 14.20
N LEU A 218 -3.97 9.80 13.38
CA LEU A 218 -4.57 11.05 13.86
C LEU A 218 -5.91 10.81 14.54
N MET A 219 -6.80 10.02 13.92
CA MET A 219 -8.08 9.68 14.54
C MET A 219 -7.89 8.84 15.82
N ALA A 220 -6.87 7.98 15.89
CA ALA A 220 -6.58 7.23 17.11
C ALA A 220 -6.10 8.15 18.24
N ALA A 221 -5.15 9.05 17.94
CA ALA A 221 -4.54 9.97 18.90
C ALA A 221 -5.47 11.08 19.39
N GLN A 222 -6.39 11.54 18.56
CA GLN A 222 -7.24 12.70 18.85
C GLN A 222 -8.62 12.22 19.27
N GLU A 223 -9.06 12.48 20.50
CA GLU A 223 -10.41 12.10 20.93
C GLU A 223 -11.49 12.89 20.18
N ASP A 224 -11.32 14.21 20.15
CA ASP A 224 -12.24 15.16 19.52
C ASP A 224 -11.81 15.60 18.13
N LYS A 225 -12.77 16.11 17.36
CA LYS A 225 -12.50 16.76 16.08
C LYS A 225 -11.70 18.04 16.33
N ILE A 226 -10.50 18.12 15.77
CA ILE A 226 -9.68 19.32 15.92
C ILE A 226 -9.94 20.31 14.79
N PHE A 227 -10.00 21.59 15.15
CA PHE A 227 -10.08 22.68 14.20
C PHE A 227 -8.75 22.85 13.44
N ILE A 228 -8.80 22.78 12.12
CA ILE A 228 -7.62 22.93 11.27
C ILE A 228 -7.36 24.42 11.02
N THR A 229 -6.30 24.94 11.63
CA THR A 229 -5.80 26.31 11.41
C THR A 229 -4.74 26.34 10.30
N PRO A 230 -4.47 27.51 9.69
CA PRO A 230 -3.35 27.66 8.75
C PRO A 230 -1.99 27.26 9.35
N ALA A 231 -1.73 27.62 10.61
CA ALA A 231 -0.50 27.26 11.32
C ALA A 231 -0.36 25.75 11.46
N ARG A 232 -1.44 25.05 11.86
CA ARG A 232 -1.43 23.59 11.97
C ARG A 232 -1.18 22.93 10.62
N ARG A 233 -1.79 23.43 9.54
CA ARG A 233 -1.55 22.89 8.19
C ARG A 233 -0.07 23.03 7.82
N GLN A 234 0.54 24.16 8.12
CA GLN A 234 1.96 24.38 7.85
C GLN A 234 2.86 23.44 8.68
N GLU A 235 2.53 23.20 9.95
CA GLU A 235 3.23 22.21 10.78
C GLU A 235 3.08 20.80 10.23
N MET A 236 1.87 20.44 9.80
CA MET A 236 1.57 19.14 9.22
C MET A 236 2.33 18.94 7.90
N GLU A 237 2.37 19.95 7.04
CA GLU A 237 3.15 19.96 5.80
C GLU A 237 4.64 19.75 6.08
N LYS A 238 5.22 20.55 6.98
CA LYS A 238 6.62 20.41 7.38
C LYS A 238 6.93 19.01 7.89
N PHE A 239 6.08 18.47 8.77
CA PHE A 239 6.23 17.12 9.27
C PHE A 239 6.16 16.08 8.13
N THR A 240 5.18 16.20 7.23
CA THR A 240 5.06 15.25 6.12
C THR A 240 6.30 15.28 5.23
N ASP A 241 6.88 16.45 4.98
CA ASP A 241 8.12 16.59 4.21
C ASP A 241 9.32 15.96 4.93
N GLU A 242 9.39 16.08 6.26
CA GLU A 242 10.42 15.42 7.06
C GLU A 242 10.32 13.89 7.00
N VAL A 243 9.12 13.32 7.13
CA VAL A 243 8.93 11.86 7.03
C VAL A 243 9.23 11.38 5.61
N LYS A 244 8.81 12.12 4.58
CA LYS A 244 9.16 11.82 3.18
C LYS A 244 10.68 11.85 2.96
N ALA A 245 11.37 12.85 3.51
CA ALA A 245 12.83 12.96 3.41
C ALA A 245 13.53 11.79 4.14
N ALA A 246 13.08 11.43 5.34
CA ALA A 246 13.61 10.29 6.09
C ALA A 246 13.40 8.98 5.33
N GLY A 247 12.18 8.74 4.81
CA GLY A 247 11.87 7.55 4.03
C GLY A 247 12.73 7.43 2.76
N ARG A 248 12.93 8.53 2.03
CA ARG A 248 13.83 8.56 0.85
C ARG A 248 15.30 8.34 1.18
N ALA A 249 15.71 8.56 2.43
CA ALA A 249 17.07 8.31 2.88
C ALA A 249 17.30 6.85 3.33
N LEU A 250 16.22 6.06 3.52
CA LEU A 250 16.33 4.64 3.83
C LEU A 250 16.79 3.84 2.60
N ASP A 251 17.51 2.76 2.87
CA ASP A 251 17.79 1.76 1.84
C ASP A 251 16.48 1.16 1.30
N PRO A 252 16.42 0.79 0.01
CA PRO A 252 15.28 0.09 -0.55
C PRO A 252 14.98 -1.19 0.25
N PRO A 253 13.71 -1.63 0.31
CA PRO A 253 13.37 -2.89 0.96
C PRO A 253 14.17 -4.05 0.35
N SER A 254 14.42 -5.08 1.16
CA SER A 254 15.17 -6.27 0.72
C SER A 254 14.41 -7.12 -0.31
N TRP A 255 13.13 -6.84 -0.53
CA TRP A 255 12.33 -7.48 -1.57
C TRP A 255 12.46 -6.79 -2.92
N GLY A 256 12.46 -7.59 -3.99
CA GLY A 256 12.41 -7.09 -5.35
C GLY A 256 13.66 -6.30 -5.73
N MET A 257 13.49 -5.26 -6.56
CA MET A 257 14.60 -4.44 -7.04
C MET A 257 14.20 -3.06 -7.53
N THR A 258 15.16 -2.14 -7.54
CA THR A 258 14.94 -0.75 -7.94
C THR A 258 15.06 -0.50 -9.45
N LYS A 259 15.62 -1.44 -10.21
CA LYS A 259 15.87 -1.29 -11.65
C LYS A 259 15.26 -2.43 -12.44
N PHE A 260 14.17 -2.14 -13.15
CA PHE A 260 13.49 -3.07 -14.03
C PHE A 260 13.06 -2.40 -15.33
N CYS A 261 13.25 -3.10 -16.44
CA CYS A 261 12.91 -2.63 -17.76
C CYS A 261 11.56 -3.21 -18.18
N ALA A 262 10.49 -2.42 -18.01
CA ALA A 262 9.14 -2.78 -18.43
C ALA A 262 9.00 -2.98 -19.96
N ARG A 263 9.94 -2.45 -20.75
CA ARG A 263 10.03 -2.67 -22.20
C ARG A 263 10.56 -4.05 -22.57
N TYR A 264 11.53 -4.57 -21.82
CA TYR A 264 12.27 -5.80 -22.16
C TYR A 264 12.02 -6.97 -21.20
N ASN A 265 11.29 -6.75 -20.10
CA ASN A 265 11.09 -7.73 -19.03
C ASN A 265 12.42 -8.20 -18.40
N ARG A 266 13.32 -7.27 -18.11
CA ARG A 266 14.62 -7.60 -17.51
C ARG A 266 15.01 -6.67 -16.38
N ASP A 267 15.71 -7.29 -15.45
CA ASP A 267 16.29 -6.68 -14.28
C ASP A 267 17.57 -5.90 -14.66
N GLY A 268 17.95 -4.92 -13.85
CA GLY A 268 19.25 -4.24 -13.91
C GLY A 268 19.28 -2.88 -14.63
N HIS A 269 18.23 -2.50 -15.37
CA HIS A 269 18.13 -1.17 -15.97
C HIS A 269 16.68 -0.69 -16.11
N LEU A 270 16.47 0.62 -16.27
CA LEU A 270 15.15 1.23 -16.53
C LEU A 270 14.89 1.39 -18.03
N GLU A 271 13.62 1.48 -18.43
CA GLU A 271 13.21 1.62 -19.84
C GLU A 271 13.91 2.78 -20.57
N LYS A 272 14.04 3.94 -19.92
CA LYS A 272 14.72 5.13 -20.48
C LYS A 272 16.20 4.87 -20.83
N GLY A 273 16.84 3.90 -20.18
CA GLY A 273 18.22 3.48 -20.43
C GLY A 273 18.36 2.20 -21.26
N CYS A 274 17.25 1.61 -21.71
CA CYS A 274 17.24 0.33 -22.42
C CYS A 274 17.81 0.46 -23.84
N ARG A 275 18.97 -0.15 -24.07
CA ARG A 275 19.62 -0.23 -25.39
C ARG A 275 19.35 -1.55 -26.13
N ASP A 276 18.68 -2.48 -25.47
CA ASP A 276 18.37 -3.79 -26.04
C ASP A 276 17.46 -3.69 -27.26
N ARG A 277 17.73 -4.56 -28.25
CA ARG A 277 16.87 -4.72 -29.42
C ARG A 277 15.72 -5.65 -29.06
N VAL A 278 14.52 -5.09 -29.00
CA VAL A 278 13.29 -5.82 -28.72
C VAL A 278 12.46 -5.95 -29.98
N ARG A 279 11.67 -7.02 -30.10
CA ARG A 279 10.78 -7.25 -31.24
C ARG A 279 9.50 -7.92 -30.77
N CYS A 280 8.37 -7.26 -30.98
CA CYS A 280 7.05 -7.77 -30.63
C CYS A 280 6.45 -8.59 -31.79
N LYS A 281 6.39 -9.92 -31.60
CA LYS A 281 5.80 -10.85 -32.58
C LYS A 281 4.31 -10.59 -32.82
N LYS A 282 3.57 -10.15 -31.79
CA LYS A 282 2.14 -9.80 -31.90
C LYS A 282 1.92 -8.59 -32.81
N CYS A 283 2.71 -7.52 -32.62
CA CYS A 283 2.64 -6.34 -33.48
C CYS A 283 3.06 -6.65 -34.91
N GLU A 284 4.08 -7.48 -35.08
CA GLU A 284 4.54 -7.91 -36.40
C GLU A 284 3.48 -8.71 -37.15
N ALA A 285 2.87 -9.71 -36.51
CA ALA A 285 1.78 -10.48 -37.09
C ALA A 285 0.56 -9.61 -37.44
N ALA A 286 0.32 -8.53 -36.69
CA ALA A 286 -0.74 -7.57 -36.95
C ALA A 286 -0.40 -6.54 -38.05
N GLY A 287 0.76 -6.63 -38.70
CA GLY A 287 1.18 -5.70 -39.76
C GLY A 287 1.46 -4.29 -39.26
N GLU A 288 1.80 -4.13 -37.99
CA GLU A 288 2.07 -2.82 -37.39
C GLU A 288 3.33 -2.15 -37.94
N ARG A 289 3.46 -0.84 -37.75
CA ARG A 289 4.66 -0.09 -38.19
C ARG A 289 5.91 -0.60 -37.48
N LYS A 290 7.06 -0.63 -38.18
CA LYS A 290 8.37 -1.04 -37.61
C LYS A 290 8.66 -0.37 -36.27
N ALA A 291 8.39 0.92 -36.13
CA ALA A 291 8.57 1.65 -34.86
C ALA A 291 7.85 0.98 -33.68
N LYS A 292 6.60 0.52 -33.86
CA LYS A 292 5.83 -0.19 -32.84
C LYS A 292 6.37 -1.60 -32.63
N ILE A 293 6.68 -2.33 -33.70
CA ILE A 293 7.25 -3.69 -33.64
C ILE A 293 8.53 -3.73 -32.79
N PHE A 294 9.43 -2.76 -32.96
CA PHE A 294 10.71 -2.72 -32.24
C PHE A 294 10.69 -1.88 -30.94
N SER A 295 9.50 -1.44 -30.50
CA SER A 295 9.36 -0.61 -29.31
C SER A 295 9.27 -1.41 -28.01
N HIS A 296 8.87 -2.67 -28.03
CA HIS A 296 8.68 -3.50 -26.82
C HIS A 296 8.86 -4.99 -27.12
N ASP A 297 9.09 -5.77 -26.08
CA ASP A 297 9.07 -7.24 -26.16
C ASP A 297 7.64 -7.79 -26.33
N THR A 298 7.48 -9.00 -26.86
CA THR A 298 6.17 -9.61 -27.13
C THR A 298 5.27 -9.70 -25.89
N ASP A 299 5.84 -9.99 -24.72
CA ASP A 299 5.10 -10.11 -23.47
C ASP A 299 4.72 -8.74 -22.87
N ARG A 300 5.23 -7.66 -23.47
CA ARG A 300 4.97 -6.26 -23.11
C ARG A 300 4.02 -5.59 -24.08
N CYS A 301 3.44 -6.37 -24.99
CA CYS A 301 2.50 -5.87 -25.98
C CYS A 301 1.21 -5.40 -25.32
N LYS A 302 0.98 -4.09 -25.40
CA LYS A 302 -0.24 -3.46 -24.87
C LYS A 302 -1.46 -3.67 -25.77
N SER A 303 -1.29 -4.17 -27.00
CA SER A 303 -2.36 -4.18 -28.01
C SER A 303 -3.66 -4.82 -27.49
N GLN A 304 -3.59 -5.90 -26.71
CA GLN A 304 -4.78 -6.56 -26.13
C GLN A 304 -5.62 -5.67 -25.21
N TYR A 305 -5.02 -4.68 -24.54
CA TYR A 305 -5.71 -3.76 -23.63
C TYR A 305 -6.34 -2.56 -24.35
N TYR A 306 -5.95 -2.33 -25.61
CA TYR A 306 -6.36 -1.17 -26.40
C TYR A 306 -6.98 -1.56 -27.75
N GLN A 307 -7.35 -2.83 -27.93
CA GLN A 307 -8.17 -3.21 -29.07
C GLN A 307 -9.46 -2.37 -29.03
N ARG A 308 -9.76 -1.68 -30.13
CA ARG A 308 -11.10 -1.14 -30.33
C ARG A 308 -12.01 -2.35 -30.33
N LEU A 309 -12.93 -2.44 -29.38
CA LEU A 309 -14.06 -3.36 -29.50
C LEU A 309 -14.74 -2.99 -30.81
N ILE A 310 -14.47 -3.75 -31.87
CA ILE A 310 -15.30 -3.72 -33.07
C ILE A 310 -16.63 -4.27 -32.57
N PRO A 311 -17.75 -3.52 -32.65
CA PRO A 311 -19.04 -4.07 -32.30
C PRO A 311 -19.21 -5.35 -33.10
N GLN A 312 -19.47 -6.47 -32.43
CA GLN A 312 -19.90 -7.67 -33.15
C GLN A 312 -21.21 -7.29 -33.82
N GLU A 313 -21.23 -7.32 -35.15
CA GLU A 313 -22.45 -7.19 -35.93
C GLU A 313 -23.37 -8.34 -35.48
N ASN A 314 -24.52 -7.97 -34.91
CA ASN A 314 -25.64 -8.88 -34.68
C ASN A 314 -26.29 -9.26 -36.01
#